data_AF-A0A1V6DFC1-F1
#
_entry.id   AF-A0A1V6DFC1-F1
#
_cell.length_a   1.000
_cell.length_b   1.000
_cell.length_c   1.000
_cell.angle_alpha   90.00
_cell.angle_beta   90.00
_cell.angle_gamma   90.00
#
_symmetry.space_group_name_H-M   'P 1'
#
loop_
_entity.id
_entity.type
_entity.pdbx_description
1 polymer ?
#
loop_
_entity_poly.entity_id
_entity_poly.type
_entity_poly.pdbx_seq_one_letter_code
_entity_poly.pdbx_strand_id
1 'polypeptide(L)'
;MSVKRNSLHIAEMIYCLAFLLYLIGSSLTHIENGTELTLWLMSFAVVLTAIVTLFPLAGIKWLQLAPQGSRAGFWAAMLLQGASWLSFGGAMFLRLRRALGPFHMWITLTTLLWAAWLLIFIYSRHAYATPPAKRRQ
;
A
#
# COMPACT_ATOMS: atom_id res chain seq x y z
N MET A 1 11.96 5.79 -30.48
CA MET A 1 11.73 5.42 -29.06
C MET A 1 11.10 6.61 -28.36
N SER A 2 9.76 6.66 -28.27
CA SER A 2 9.06 7.74 -27.59
C SER A 2 9.01 7.39 -26.10
N VAL A 3 9.75 8.12 -25.28
CA VAL A 3 9.60 8.09 -23.82
C VAL A 3 8.20 8.63 -23.53
N LYS A 4 7.20 7.74 -23.43
CA LYS A 4 5.90 8.10 -22.87
C LYS A 4 6.19 8.70 -21.49
N ARG A 5 5.87 9.99 -21.32
CA ARG A 5 5.93 10.66 -20.02
C ARG A 5 4.95 9.92 -19.10
N ASN A 6 5.46 8.95 -18.35
CA ASN A 6 4.77 8.37 -17.21
C ASN A 6 4.68 9.48 -16.18
N SER A 7 3.59 10.23 -16.18
CA SER A 7 3.26 11.08 -15.04
C SER A 7 2.95 10.12 -13.88
N LEU A 8 3.99 9.74 -13.14
CA LEU A 8 3.85 9.16 -11.81
C LEU A 8 2.93 10.09 -11.03
N HIS A 9 1.74 9.59 -10.70
CA HIS A 9 0.81 10.39 -9.92
C HIS A 9 1.40 10.55 -8.52
N ILE A 10 1.27 11.75 -7.95
CA ILE A 10 1.79 12.06 -6.60
C ILE A 10 1.33 10.99 -5.59
N ALA A 11 0.11 10.49 -5.73
CA ALA A 11 -0.43 9.41 -4.93
C ALA A 11 0.37 8.09 -5.02
N GLU A 12 0.91 7.72 -6.18
CA GLU A 12 1.76 6.53 -6.35
C GLU A 12 3.10 6.69 -5.64
N MET A 13 3.70 7.88 -5.73
CA MET A 13 4.91 8.17 -4.97
C MET A 13 4.65 8.06 -3.47
N ILE A 14 3.50 8.54 -3.00
CA ILE A 14 3.11 8.42 -1.59
C ILE A 14 2.89 6.95 -1.20
N TYR A 15 2.24 6.12 -2.04
CA TYR A 15 2.08 4.69 -1.77
C TYR A 15 3.42 3.96 -1.68
N CYS A 16 4.34 4.22 -2.61
CA CYS A 16 5.68 3.65 -2.58
C CYS A 16 6.47 4.11 -1.35
N LEU A 17 6.39 5.40 -1.01
CA LEU A 17 7.03 5.95 0.18
C LEU A 17 6.47 5.33 1.46
N ALA A 18 5.14 5.23 1.58
CA ALA A 18 4.48 4.59 2.71
C ALA A 18 4.92 3.13 2.85
N PHE A 19 4.98 2.39 1.75
CA PHE A 19 5.46 1.01 1.76
C PHE A 19 6.93 0.91 2.22
N LEU A 20 7.82 1.78 1.73
CA LEU A 20 9.23 1.78 2.14
C LEU A 20 9.39 2.11 3.63
N LEU A 21 8.64 3.11 4.13
CA LEU A 21 8.61 3.46 5.55
C LEU A 21 8.16 2.27 6.40
N TYR A 22 7.11 1.56 5.96
CA TYR A 22 6.65 0.36 6.63
C TYR A 22 7.65 -0.78 6.57
N LEU A 23 8.31 -0.99 5.43
CA LEU A 23 9.31 -2.02 5.25
C LEU A 23 10.51 -1.80 6.19
N ILE A 24 10.97 -0.55 6.31
CA ILE A 24 12.04 -0.18 7.25
C ILE A 24 11.56 -0.39 8.69
N GLY A 25 10.36 0.09 9.05
CA GLY A 25 9.81 -0.05 10.38
C GLY A 25 9.61 -1.51 10.80
N SER A 26 9.10 -2.35 9.89
CA SER A 26 8.92 -3.78 10.13
C SER A 26 10.26 -4.50 10.30
N SER A 27 11.26 -4.19 9.47
CA SER A 27 12.60 -4.76 9.57
C SER A 27 13.26 -4.39 10.90
N LEU A 28 13.20 -3.11 11.28
CA LEU A 28 13.71 -2.64 12.57
C LEU A 28 12.96 -3.25 13.75
N THR A 29 11.64 -3.44 13.63
CA THR A 29 10.84 -4.14 14.65
C THR A 29 11.34 -5.55 14.89
N HIS A 30 11.73 -6.29 13.85
CA HIS A 30 12.31 -7.63 14.01
C HIS A 30 13.70 -7.62 14.66
N ILE A 31 14.48 -6.55 14.49
CA ILE A 31 15.83 -6.42 15.08
C ILE A 31 15.75 -5.96 16.54
N GLU A 32 14.94 -4.95 16.83
CA GLU A 32 14.89 -4.26 18.13
C GLU A 32 13.69 -4.69 19.01
N ASN A 33 13.01 -5.79 18.66
CA ASN A 33 11.81 -6.27 19.36
C ASN A 33 10.66 -5.23 19.44
N GLY A 34 10.51 -4.41 18.39
CA GLY A 34 9.40 -3.46 18.27
C GLY A 34 9.48 -2.29 19.25
N THR A 35 10.59 -1.56 19.23
CA THR A 35 10.74 -0.26 19.93
C THR A 35 9.61 0.70 19.55
N GLU A 36 9.23 1.60 20.46
CA GLU A 36 8.12 2.53 20.23
C GLU A 36 8.29 3.33 18.94
N LEU A 37 9.52 3.73 18.62
CA LEU A 37 9.84 4.46 17.39
C LEU A 37 9.46 3.67 16.13
N THR A 38 9.73 2.37 16.09
CA THR A 38 9.41 1.53 14.93
C THR A 38 7.91 1.34 14.77
N LEU A 39 7.17 1.22 15.87
CA LEU A 39 5.71 1.19 15.88
C LEU A 39 5.12 2.50 15.35
N TRP A 40 5.66 3.64 15.78
CA TRP A 40 5.26 4.95 15.27
C TRP A 40 5.53 5.09 13.78
N LEU A 41 6.70 4.64 13.31
CA LEU A 41 7.06 4.69 11.89
C LEU A 41 6.11 3.86 11.03
N MET A 42 5.81 2.63 11.45
CA MET A 42 4.85 1.76 10.77
C MET A 42 3.42 2.32 10.82
N SER A 43 3.00 2.86 11.96
CA SER A 43 1.67 3.47 12.12
C SER A 43 1.53 4.69 11.22
N PHE A 44 2.56 5.53 11.15
CA PHE A 44 2.61 6.68 10.26
C PHE A 44 2.48 6.27 8.80
N ALA A 45 3.19 5.22 8.38
CA ALA A 45 3.05 4.66 7.05
C ALA A 45 1.60 4.21 6.77
N VAL A 46 0.98 3.44 7.67
CA VAL A 46 -0.41 2.97 7.51
C VAL A 46 -1.39 4.15 7.42
N VAL A 47 -1.26 5.16 8.30
CA VAL A 47 -2.09 6.37 8.29
C VAL A 47 -1.92 7.14 6.97
N LEU A 48 -0.68 7.31 6.50
CA LEU A 48 -0.40 7.98 5.23
C LEU A 48 -1.09 7.25 4.07
N THR A 49 -1.01 5.91 4.06
CA THR A 49 -1.70 5.06 3.09
C THR A 49 -3.22 5.23 3.16
N ALA A 50 -3.78 5.27 4.37
CA ALA A 50 -5.21 5.46 4.59
C ALA A 50 -5.68 6.82 4.10
N ILE A 51 -4.93 7.90 4.37
CA ILE A 51 -5.22 9.24 3.86
C ILE A 51 -5.27 9.22 2.32
N VAL A 52 -4.28 8.64 1.66
CA VAL A 52 -4.25 8.59 0.18
C VAL A 52 -5.40 7.76 -0.40
N THR A 53 -5.87 6.76 0.32
CA THR A 53 -6.96 5.88 -0.12
C THR A 53 -8.34 6.49 0.14
N LEU A 54 -8.52 7.11 1.31
CA LEU A 54 -9.81 7.62 1.80
C LEU A 54 -10.11 9.04 1.31
N PHE A 55 -9.11 9.91 1.13
CA PHE A 55 -9.34 11.29 0.68
C PHE A 55 -10.00 11.40 -0.70
N PRO A 56 -9.62 10.58 -1.70
CA PRO A 56 -10.35 10.54 -2.97
C PRO A 56 -11.81 10.10 -2.82
N LEU A 57 -12.09 9.16 -1.90
CA LEU A 57 -13.46 8.72 -1.60
C LEU A 57 -14.30 9.82 -0.96
N ALA A 58 -13.66 10.72 -0.20
CA ALA A 58 -14.29 11.91 0.40
C ALA A 58 -14.50 13.07 -0.60
N GLY A 59 -14.14 12.90 -1.87
CA GLY A 59 -14.38 13.90 -2.93
C GLY A 59 -13.18 14.79 -3.30
N ILE A 60 -12.01 14.56 -2.70
CA ILE A 60 -10.78 15.30 -3.03
C ILE A 60 -10.14 14.70 -4.29
N LYS A 61 -10.45 15.29 -5.45
CA LYS A 61 -10.02 14.80 -6.78
C LYS A 61 -8.50 14.90 -7.02
N TRP A 62 -7.75 15.61 -6.19
CA TRP A 62 -6.32 15.87 -6.37
C TRP A 62 -5.43 14.64 -6.10
N LEU A 63 -5.90 13.73 -5.25
CA LEU A 63 -5.24 12.45 -4.92
C LEU A 63 -5.86 11.25 -5.66
N GLN A 64 -6.84 11.51 -6.52
CA GLN A 64 -7.59 10.46 -7.18
C GLN A 64 -6.71 9.77 -8.22
N LEU A 65 -6.44 8.48 -8.00
CA LEU A 65 -5.81 7.67 -9.04
C LEU A 65 -6.78 7.50 -10.21
N ALA A 66 -6.28 7.70 -11.42
CA ALA A 66 -7.02 7.34 -12.62
C ALA A 66 -7.37 5.84 -12.54
N PRO A 67 -8.65 5.44 -12.68
CA PRO A 67 -9.03 4.04 -12.69
C PRO A 67 -8.51 3.39 -13.97
N GLN A 68 -7.27 2.90 -13.91
CA GLN A 68 -6.59 2.17 -14.97
C GLN A 68 -6.36 0.75 -14.48
N GLY A 69 -6.99 -0.24 -15.13
CA GLY A 69 -6.92 -1.64 -14.72
C GLY A 69 -8.22 -2.42 -14.91
N SER A 70 -8.19 -3.71 -14.63
CA SER A 70 -9.42 -4.53 -14.57
C SER A 70 -10.22 -4.22 -13.31
N ARG A 71 -11.55 -4.34 -13.40
CA ARG A 71 -12.45 -4.29 -12.23
C ARG A 71 -12.06 -5.33 -11.17
N ALA A 72 -11.63 -6.52 -11.59
CA ALA A 72 -11.18 -7.58 -10.70
C ALA A 72 -9.89 -7.20 -9.95
N GLY A 73 -8.89 -6.64 -10.65
CA GLY A 73 -7.65 -6.16 -10.04
C GLY A 73 -7.88 -5.02 -9.06
N PHE A 74 -8.81 -4.11 -9.36
CA PHE A 74 -9.20 -3.04 -8.44
C PHE A 74 -9.82 -3.58 -7.13
N TRP A 75 -10.77 -4.51 -7.23
CA TRP A 75 -11.39 -5.13 -6.06
C TRP A 75 -10.39 -5.97 -5.25
N ALA A 76 -9.52 -6.74 -5.92
CA ALA A 76 -8.47 -7.51 -5.27
C ALA A 76 -7.51 -6.60 -4.49
N ALA A 77 -7.10 -5.47 -5.09
CA ALA A 77 -6.29 -4.47 -4.43
C ALA A 77 -7.04 -3.88 -3.21
N MET A 78 -8.31 -3.48 -3.36
CA MET A 78 -9.07 -2.94 -2.24
C MET A 78 -9.22 -3.93 -1.07
N LEU A 79 -9.45 -5.22 -1.36
CA LEU A 79 -9.53 -6.28 -0.35
C LEU A 79 -8.19 -6.52 0.36
N LEU A 80 -7.09 -6.60 -0.38
CA LEU A 80 -5.75 -6.76 0.19
C LEU A 80 -5.34 -5.59 1.06
N GLN A 81 -5.74 -4.38 0.68
CA GLN A 81 -5.47 -3.17 1.44
C GLN A 81 -6.28 -3.12 2.74
N GLY A 82 -7.56 -3.50 2.69
CA GLY A 82 -8.36 -3.65 3.90
C GLY A 82 -7.79 -4.74 4.81
N ALA A 83 -7.39 -5.88 4.23
CA ALA A 83 -6.78 -6.98 4.96
C ALA A 83 -5.44 -6.58 5.62
N SER A 84 -4.62 -5.76 4.96
CA SER A 84 -3.35 -5.29 5.53
C SER A 84 -3.56 -4.32 6.69
N TRP A 85 -4.58 -3.46 6.63
CA TRP A 85 -4.93 -2.60 7.77
C TRP A 85 -5.46 -3.41 8.96
N LEU A 86 -6.32 -4.41 8.70
CA LEU A 86 -6.82 -5.31 9.74
C LEU A 86 -5.68 -6.13 10.36
N SER A 87 -4.75 -6.64 9.56
CA SER A 87 -3.60 -7.39 10.06
C SER A 87 -2.67 -6.50 10.88
N PHE A 88 -2.45 -5.25 10.46
CA PHE A 88 -1.69 -4.29 11.26
C PHE A 88 -2.37 -3.97 12.59
N GLY A 89 -3.68 -3.71 12.58
CA GLY A 89 -4.47 -3.49 13.80
C GLY A 89 -4.42 -4.70 14.75
N GLY A 90 -4.50 -5.91 14.20
CA GLY A 90 -4.29 -7.15 14.95
C GLY A 90 -2.90 -7.25 15.57
N ALA A 91 -1.85 -6.89 14.83
CA ALA A 91 -0.49 -6.84 15.34
C ALA A 91 -0.37 -5.84 16.51
N MET A 92 -0.94 -4.64 16.39
CA MET A 92 -0.93 -3.64 17.46
C MET A 92 -1.70 -4.12 18.71
N PHE A 93 -2.81 -4.83 18.54
CA PHE A 93 -3.54 -5.43 19.65
C PHE A 93 -2.71 -6.51 20.37
N LEU A 94 -1.98 -7.34 19.63
CA LEU A 94 -1.06 -8.33 20.21
C LEU A 94 0.12 -7.67 20.93
N ARG A 95 0.61 -6.53 20.43
CA ARG A 95 1.62 -5.71 21.09
C ARG A 95 1.12 -5.18 22.44
N LEU A 96 -0.12 -4.69 22.50
CA LEU A 96 -0.78 -4.27 23.75
C LEU A 96 -0.88 -5.42 24.75
N ARG A 97 -1.15 -6.64 24.27
CA ARG A 97 -1.16 -7.87 25.08
C ARG A 97 0.24 -8.40 25.45
N ARG A 98 1.31 -7.70 25.07
CA ARG A 98 2.71 -8.09 25.28
C ARG A 98 3.07 -9.46 24.67
N ALA A 99 2.30 -9.93 23.69
CA ALA A 99 2.52 -11.20 23.00
C ALA A 99 3.48 -10.99 21.81
N LEU A 100 4.79 -10.95 22.10
CA LEU A 100 5.83 -10.61 21.12
C LEU A 100 5.98 -11.63 19.98
N GLY A 101 5.85 -12.93 20.27
CA GLY A 101 5.97 -13.98 19.25
C GLY A 101 4.92 -13.83 18.12
N PRO A 102 3.62 -13.87 18.45
CA PRO A 102 2.56 -13.63 17.47
C PRO A 102 2.65 -12.25 16.82
N PHE A 103 3.06 -11.22 17.57
CA PHE A 103 3.20 -9.87 17.04
C PHE A 103 4.11 -9.81 15.79
N HIS A 104 5.30 -10.41 15.84
CA HIS A 104 6.20 -10.44 14.69
C HIS A 104 5.60 -11.15 13.48
N MET A 105 4.89 -12.27 13.69
CA MET A 105 4.22 -13.00 12.61
C MET A 105 3.15 -12.15 11.92
N TRP A 106 2.36 -11.39 12.69
CA TRP A 106 1.34 -10.49 12.14
C TRP A 106 1.93 -9.29 11.41
N ILE A 107 3.06 -8.75 11.89
CA ILE A 107 3.82 -7.72 11.15
C ILE A 107 4.32 -8.27 9.82
N THR A 108 4.93 -9.45 9.80
CA THR A 108 5.37 -10.08 8.55
C THR A 108 4.21 -10.33 7.59
N LEU A 109 3.08 -10.84 8.08
CA LEU A 109 1.86 -11.05 7.29
C LEU A 109 1.36 -9.73 6.68
N THR A 110 1.38 -8.65 7.46
CA THR A 110 1.00 -7.32 6.98
C THR A 110 1.92 -6.85 5.85
N THR A 111 3.25 -7.02 6.01
CA THR A 111 4.22 -6.69 4.96
C THR A 111 3.95 -7.49 3.68
N LEU A 112 3.66 -8.79 3.80
CA LEU A 112 3.35 -9.65 2.65
C LEU A 112 2.06 -9.24 1.94
N LEU A 113 0.99 -8.96 2.69
CA LEU A 113 -0.28 -8.48 2.12
C LEU A 113 -0.08 -7.16 1.39
N TRP A 114 0.71 -6.25 1.96
CA TRP A 114 0.96 -4.95 1.35
C TRP A 114 1.87 -5.04 0.12
N ALA A 115 2.86 -5.94 0.13
CA ALA A 115 3.67 -6.24 -1.05
C ALA A 115 2.83 -6.87 -2.18
N ALA A 116 1.96 -7.84 -1.85
CA ALA A 116 1.04 -8.44 -2.81
C ALA A 116 0.08 -7.40 -3.40
N TRP A 117 -0.41 -6.47 -2.57
CA TRP A 117 -1.21 -5.33 -3.01
C TRP A 117 -0.48 -4.47 -4.04
N LEU A 118 0.77 -4.07 -3.75
CA LEU A 118 1.60 -3.29 -4.68
C LEU A 118 1.84 -4.03 -6.00
N LEU A 119 2.10 -5.34 -5.94
CA LEU A 119 2.30 -6.16 -7.15
C LEU A 119 1.05 -6.20 -8.02
N ILE A 120 -0.13 -6.44 -7.43
CA ILE A 120 -1.39 -6.43 -8.17
C ILE A 120 -1.67 -5.04 -8.74
N PHE A 121 -1.38 -4.00 -7.97
CA PHE A 121 -1.55 -2.62 -8.39
C PHE A 121 -0.69 -2.30 -9.63
N ILE A 122 0.60 -2.63 -9.59
CA ILE A 122 1.54 -2.43 -10.71
C ILE A 122 1.16 -3.29 -11.92
N TYR A 123 0.83 -4.57 -11.68
CA TYR A 123 0.49 -5.53 -12.74
C TYR A 123 -0.81 -5.16 -13.46
N SER A 124 -1.87 -4.84 -12.70
CA SER A 124 -3.16 -4.39 -13.25
C SER A 124 -2.97 -3.16 -14.16
N ARG A 125 -2.05 -2.25 -13.80
CA ARG A 125 -1.79 -1.08 -14.64
C ARG A 125 -0.99 -1.40 -15.90
N HIS A 126 -0.01 -2.30 -15.83
CA HIS A 126 0.77 -2.72 -17.00
C HIS A 126 -0.05 -3.56 -17.98
N ALA A 127 -0.87 -4.49 -17.48
CA ALA A 127 -1.69 -5.38 -18.31
C ALA A 127 -2.77 -4.62 -19.09
N TYR A 128 -3.27 -3.50 -18.54
CA TYR A 128 -4.32 -2.68 -19.14
C TYR A 128 -3.84 -1.32 -19.65
N ALA A 129 -2.53 -1.16 -19.87
CA ALA A 129 -1.99 0.00 -20.57
C ALA A 129 -2.51 -0.02 -22.02
N THR A 130 -3.62 0.67 -22.26
CA THR A 130 -4.32 0.71 -23.55
C THR A 130 -3.32 1.02 -24.67
N PRO A 131 -3.30 0.24 -25.78
CA PRO A 131 -2.59 0.64 -26.98
C PRO A 131 -3.06 2.04 -27.38
N PRO A 132 -2.18 2.93 -27.87
CA PRO A 132 -2.62 4.22 -28.38
C PRO A 132 -3.74 3.98 -29.40
N ALA A 133 -4.87 4.65 -29.22
CA ALA A 133 -6.01 4.56 -30.11
C ALA A 133 -5.52 4.72 -31.56
N LYS A 134 -5.76 3.69 -32.38
CA LYS A 134 -5.47 3.72 -33.81
C LYS A 134 -6.27 4.89 -34.39
N ARG A 135 -5.58 5.95 -34.84
CA ARG A 135 -6.17 7.10 -35.53
C ARG A 135 -7.13 6.57 -36.60
N ARG A 136 -8.40 6.97 -36.55
CA ARG A 136 -9.25 6.94 -37.75
C ARG A 136 -8.94 8.23 -38.51
N GLN A 137 -8.34 8.04 -39.69
CA GLN A 137 -8.15 9.06 -40.72
C GLN A 137 -9.50 9.56 -41.23
#